data_AF-A0A3M3WN98-F1
#
_entry.id   AF-A0A3M3WN98-F1
#
_cell.length_a   1.000
_cell.length_b   1.000
_cell.length_c   1.000
_cell.angle_alpha   90.00
_cell.angle_beta   90.00
_cell.angle_gamma   90.00
#
_symmetry.space_group_name_H-M   'P 1'
#
loop_
_entity.id
_entity.type
_entity.pdbx_description
1 polymer ?
#
loop_
_entity_poly.entity_id
_entity_poly.type
_entity_poly.pdbx_seq_one_letter_code
_entity_poly.pdbx_strand_id
1 'polypeptide(L)' 'MRSSQLIDGRVWDGSDPAGYARSFKLHSLADDVPAVASR' A
#
# COMPACT_ATOMS: atom_id res chain seq x y z
N MET A 1 -2.46 2.79 14.96
CA MET A 1 -2.92 3.07 13.58
C MET A 1 -4.36 3.55 13.64
N ARG A 2 -4.80 4.36 12.67
CA ARG A 2 -6.19 4.85 12.60
C ARG A 2 -6.96 4.00 11.61
N SER A 3 -8.16 3.54 11.99
CA SER A 3 -9.07 2.87 11.07
C SER A 3 -9.72 3.87 10.11
N SER A 4 -10.10 3.42 8.92
CA SER A 4 -10.81 4.22 7.92
C SER A 4 -11.71 3.32 7.07
N GLN A 5 -12.83 3.86 6.60
CA GLN A 5 -13.70 3.17 5.66
C GLN A 5 -13.23 3.48 4.24
N LEU A 6 -13.08 2.44 3.42
CA LEU A 6 -12.71 2.52 2.02
C LEU A 6 -13.93 2.84 1.15
N ILE A 7 -13.70 3.27 -0.09
CA ILE A 7 -14.78 3.67 -1.03
C ILE A 7 -15.71 2.51 -1.42
N ASP A 8 -15.27 1.26 -1.23
CA ASP A 8 -16.05 0.04 -1.42
C ASP A 8 -16.84 -0.37 -0.16
N GLY A 9 -16.80 0.44 0.90
CA GLY A 9 -17.47 0.20 2.17
C GLY A 9 -16.72 -0.72 3.13
N ARG A 10 -15.53 -1.21 2.76
CA ARG A 10 -14.71 -2.04 3.67
C ARG A 10 -14.04 -1.19 4.74
N VAL A 11 -13.90 -1.74 5.95
CA VAL A 11 -13.11 -1.11 7.01
C VAL A 11 -11.66 -1.57 6.87
N TRP A 12 -10.75 -0.62 6.73
CA TRP A 12 -9.32 -0.85 6.83
C TRP A 12 -8.81 -0.37 8.19
N ASP A 13 -8.12 -1.25 8.90
CA ASP A 13 -7.63 -1.03 10.26
C ASP A 13 -6.17 -0.52 10.31
N GLY A 14 -5.49 -0.48 9.16
CA GLY A 14 -4.09 -0.08 9.05
C GLY A 14 -3.09 -1.23 9.08
N SER A 15 -3.54 -2.48 9.26
CA SER A 15 -2.65 -3.63 9.54
C SER A 15 -1.70 -3.97 8.39
N ASP A 16 -2.10 -3.71 7.14
CA ASP A 16 -1.25 -3.90 5.96
C ASP A 16 -1.26 -2.66 5.04
N PRO A 17 -0.38 -1.68 5.28
CA PRO A 17 -0.22 -0.50 4.42
C PRO A 17 0.30 -0.82 3.02
N ALA A 18 1.12 -1.86 2.88
CA ALA A 18 1.73 -2.22 1.60
C ALA A 18 0.71 -2.90 0.67
N GLY A 19 -0.08 -3.84 1.20
CA GLY A 19 -1.19 -4.45 0.47
C GLY A 19 -2.24 -3.42 0.06
N TYR A 20 -2.55 -2.46 0.93
CA TYR A 20 -3.45 -1.35 0.59
C TYR A 20 -2.90 -0.50 -0.58
N ALA A 21 -1.63 -0.10 -0.53
CA ALA A 21 -0.99 0.66 -1.61
C ALA A 21 -0.95 -0.12 -2.95
N ARG A 22 -0.70 -1.43 -2.91
CA ARG A 22 -0.65 -2.31 -4.10
C ARG A 22 -2.00 -2.56 -4.77
N SER A 23 -3.11 -2.33 -4.06
CA SER A 23 -4.45 -2.47 -4.65
C SER A 23 -4.76 -1.41 -5.71
N PHE A 24 -4.03 -0.29 -5.71
CA PHE A 24 -4.12 0.71 -6.76
C PHE A 24 -3.30 0.26 -7.97
N LYS A 25 -4.00 0.02 -9.08
CA LYS A 25 -3.44 -0.43 -10.37
C LYS A 25 -2.35 0.49 -10.95
N LEU A 26 -2.15 1.68 -10.37
CA LEU A 26 -1.19 2.70 -10.77
C LEU A 26 0.13 2.66 -9.96
N HIS A 27 0.20 1.90 -8.86
CA HIS A 27 1.34 1.91 -7.94
C HIS A 27 2.39 0.81 -8.17
N SER A 28 2.19 -0.05 -9.17
CA SER A 28 3.13 -1.13 -9.52
C SER A 28 4.47 -0.66 -10.09
N LEU A 29 4.71 0.65 -10.22
CA LEU A 29 5.99 1.22 -10.69
C LEU A 29 6.96 1.61 -9.55
N ALA A 30 6.51 1.57 -8.29
CA ALA A 30 7.35 1.92 -7.13
C ALA A 30 7.94 0.69 -6.42
N ASP A 31 7.35 -0.49 -6.59
CA ASP A 31 7.89 -1.76 -6.06
C ASP A 31 9.00 -2.36 -6.96
N ASP A 32 9.11 -1.93 -8.22
CA ASP A 32 10.17 -2.34 -9.17
C ASP A 32 11.41 -1.43 -9.10
N VAL A 33 11.60 -0.72 -7.98
CA VAL A 33 12.88 -0.09 -7.70
C VAL A 33 13.62 -1.05 -6.76
N PRO A 34 14.63 -1.82 -7.24
CA PRO A 34 15.44 -2.60 -6.34
C PRO A 34 16.01 -1.62 -5.31
N ALA A 35 15.83 -1.93 -4.03
CA ALA A 35 16.47 -1.19 -2.96
C ALA A 35 17.95 -1.10 -3.31
N VAL A 36 18.40 0.08 -3.73
CA VAL A 36 19.81 0.34 -3.99
C VAL A 36 20.51 0.15 -2.65
N ALA A 37 21.12 -1.03 -2.50
CA ALA A 37 21.93 -1.34 -1.36
C ALA A 37 23.08 -0.33 -1.35
N SER A 38 23.10 0.51 -0.31
CA SER A 38 24.17 1.46 -0.05
C SER A 38 25.53 0.80 -0.20
N ARG A 39 26.42 1.47 -0.92
CA ARG A 39 27.87 1.26 -0.82
C ARG A 39 28.54 2.59 -0.54
#